data_AF-A0A8T5RNF2-F1
#
_entry.id   AF-A0A8T5RNF2-F1
#
_cell.length_a   1.000
_cell.length_b   1.000
_cell.length_c   1.000
_cell.angle_alpha   90.00
_cell.angle_beta   90.00
_cell.angle_gamma   90.00
#
_symmetry.space_group_name_H-M   'P 1'
#
loop_
_entity.id
_entity.type
_entity.pdbx_description
1 polymer ?
#
loop_
_entity_poly.entity_id
_entity_poly.type
_entity_poly.pdbx_seq_one_letter_code
_entity_poly.pdbx_strand_id
1 'polypeptide(L)'
;MTIYELSIISTSGFPYYNKILKPIPKGVKVFLRFFDFSKIIGENPPNDSAELMFDLKAGLISALFEFARNIDKRIKILEFKTKSSKEQNNISNENEINSKGDLLITVTTESYLLHNQIEKKIKIIYKEFITSLIALDSACEIPNNEQSNFIDILIDKKARDHINDKEKELNKKAIKLINDMEEYGLRGIVCTSFDLSPIICFSKANKYSLQDIDEILRNIGNIPDIKAYEWVYRQSLYNNKPIWIFIINSGAGVTVKDIFESYYYLLLAEPNSYIG
;
A
#
# COMPACT_ATOMS: atom_id res chain seq x y z
N MET A 1 7.46 9.19 -1.60
CA MET A 1 7.30 7.88 -2.26
C MET A 1 7.36 6.82 -1.17
N THR A 2 6.41 5.89 -1.11
CA THR A 2 6.11 5.03 0.05
C THR A 2 6.18 3.53 -0.27
N ILE A 3 6.35 3.21 -1.55
CA ILE A 3 6.62 1.87 -2.08
C ILE A 3 8.12 1.79 -2.42
N TYR A 4 8.75 0.68 -2.02
CA TYR A 4 10.19 0.46 -2.06
C TYR A 4 10.60 -0.47 -3.20
N GLU A 5 9.86 -1.54 -3.38
CA GLU A 5 10.19 -2.64 -4.27
C GLU A 5 8.92 -3.28 -4.80
N LEU A 6 8.97 -3.73 -6.05
CA LEU A 6 7.96 -4.57 -6.69
C LEU A 6 8.68 -5.77 -7.28
N SER A 7 8.20 -6.98 -7.00
CA SER A 7 8.65 -8.19 -7.69
C SER A 7 7.45 -8.95 -8.28
N ILE A 8 7.67 -9.56 -9.43
CA ILE A 8 6.69 -10.42 -10.12
C ILE A 8 7.34 -11.79 -10.22
N ILE A 9 6.74 -12.77 -9.56
CA ILE A 9 7.28 -14.11 -9.37
C ILE A 9 6.38 -15.08 -10.12
N SER A 10 7.00 -15.87 -11.01
CA SER A 10 6.34 -16.94 -11.77
C SER A 10 6.30 -18.25 -10.99
N THR A 11 5.65 -19.27 -11.54
CA THR A 11 5.62 -20.64 -11.00
C THR A 11 6.98 -21.28 -10.76
N SER A 12 8.03 -20.82 -11.45
CA SER A 12 9.40 -21.33 -11.26
C SER A 12 10.01 -20.92 -9.92
N GLY A 13 9.39 -19.99 -9.19
CA GLY A 13 9.93 -19.42 -7.94
C GLY A 13 11.02 -18.38 -8.15
N PHE A 14 11.53 -18.20 -9.38
CA PHE A 14 12.43 -17.11 -9.71
C PHE A 14 11.64 -15.84 -10.08
N PRO A 15 12.11 -14.65 -9.64
CA PRO A 15 11.49 -13.39 -10.01
C PRO A 15 11.67 -13.17 -11.51
N TYR A 16 10.55 -13.16 -12.24
CA TYR A 16 10.52 -12.76 -13.64
C TYR A 16 10.87 -11.28 -13.78
N TYR A 17 10.41 -10.46 -12.84
CA TYR A 17 10.73 -9.04 -12.78
C TYR A 17 11.01 -8.64 -11.33
N ASN A 18 12.03 -7.83 -11.13
CA ASN A 18 12.26 -7.14 -9.86
C ASN A 18 12.68 -5.70 -10.10
N LYS A 19 12.04 -4.76 -9.39
CA LYS A 19 12.39 -3.35 -9.44
C LYS A 19 12.47 -2.75 -8.05
N ILE A 20 13.68 -2.34 -7.70
CA ILE A 20 13.93 -1.46 -6.56
C ILE A 20 13.60 -0.03 -7.01
N LEU A 21 12.59 0.57 -6.40
CA LEU A 21 12.16 1.94 -6.68
C LEU A 21 12.92 2.95 -5.81
N LYS A 22 13.17 2.59 -4.55
CA LYS A 22 14.02 3.37 -3.62
C LYS A 22 14.57 2.46 -2.52
N PRO A 23 15.69 2.81 -1.87
CA PRO A 23 16.22 2.02 -0.76
C PRO A 23 15.26 2.01 0.44
N ILE A 24 15.19 0.88 1.12
CA ILE A 24 14.45 0.73 2.37
C ILE A 24 15.20 1.47 3.49
N PRO A 25 14.57 2.40 4.23
CA PRO A 25 15.21 3.12 5.31
C PRO A 25 15.52 2.20 6.50
N LYS A 26 16.63 2.48 7.18
CA LYS A 26 17.04 1.74 8.37
C LYS A 26 16.13 2.08 9.56
N GLY A 27 15.85 1.08 10.41
CA GLY A 27 15.11 1.28 11.67
C GLY A 27 13.60 1.49 11.50
N VAL A 28 13.05 1.30 10.29
CA VAL A 28 11.63 1.51 9.99
C VAL A 28 10.93 0.17 9.80
N LYS A 29 9.70 0.08 10.32
CA LYS A 29 8.80 -1.05 10.04
C LYS A 29 8.20 -0.91 8.64
N VAL A 30 8.53 -1.86 7.77
CA VAL A 30 7.95 -2.01 6.44
C VAL A 30 7.10 -3.27 6.34
N PHE A 31 6.21 -3.32 5.35
CA PHE A 31 5.44 -4.52 5.02
C PHE A 31 5.85 -5.07 3.67
N LEU A 32 6.13 -6.37 3.63
CA LEU A 32 6.15 -7.15 2.39
C LEU A 32 4.75 -7.70 2.17
N ARG A 33 4.08 -7.23 1.12
CA ARG A 33 2.71 -7.60 0.76
C ARG A 33 2.76 -8.60 -0.38
N PHE A 34 1.85 -9.57 -0.34
CA PHE A 34 1.74 -10.66 -1.30
C PHE A 34 0.37 -10.59 -1.97
N PHE A 35 0.35 -10.62 -3.30
CA PHE A 35 -0.87 -10.60 -4.11
C PHE A 35 -0.84 -11.81 -5.03
N ASP A 36 -1.66 -12.80 -4.70
CA ASP A 36 -1.73 -14.07 -5.41
C ASP A 36 -2.75 -13.99 -6.55
N PHE A 37 -2.30 -14.30 -7.76
CA PHE A 37 -3.12 -14.35 -8.97
C PHE A 37 -3.22 -15.77 -9.53
N SER A 38 -2.78 -16.78 -8.77
CA SER A 38 -2.76 -18.18 -9.21
C SER A 38 -4.16 -18.74 -9.43
N LYS A 39 -4.27 -19.76 -10.29
CA LYS A 39 -5.55 -20.44 -10.51
C LYS A 39 -5.96 -21.17 -9.23
N ILE A 40 -7.22 -20.99 -8.83
CA ILE A 40 -7.79 -21.80 -7.74
C ILE A 40 -7.89 -23.24 -8.24
N ILE A 41 -7.04 -24.12 -7.72
CA ILE A 41 -7.14 -25.55 -7.94
C ILE A 41 -8.36 -26.04 -7.14
N GLY A 42 -9.28 -26.75 -7.79
CA GLY A 42 -10.53 -27.23 -7.17
C GLY A 42 -10.29 -28.11 -5.94
N GLU A 43 -11.33 -28.29 -5.12
CA GLU A 43 -11.29 -28.88 -3.76
C GLU A 43 -10.83 -30.35 -3.67
N ASN A 44 -10.52 -31.01 -4.79
CA ASN A 44 -10.08 -32.41 -4.83
C ASN A 44 -8.61 -32.51 -5.25
N PRO A 45 -7.64 -32.39 -4.32
CA PRO A 45 -6.26 -32.71 -4.61
C PRO A 45 -6.16 -34.20 -5.01
N PRO A 46 -5.30 -34.57 -5.98
CA PRO A 46 -5.09 -35.95 -6.36
C PRO A 46 -4.56 -36.78 -5.16
N ASN A 47 -4.96 -38.06 -5.08
CA ASN A 47 -4.66 -38.97 -3.96
C ASN A 47 -3.17 -39.17 -3.65
N ASP A 48 -2.25 -38.81 -4.56
CA ASP A 48 -0.80 -38.83 -4.35
C ASP A 48 -0.26 -37.60 -3.57
N SER A 49 -1.14 -36.81 -2.95
CA SER A 49 -0.80 -35.52 -2.33
C SER A 49 0.12 -35.58 -1.12
N ALA A 50 0.33 -36.74 -0.48
CA ALA A 50 1.03 -36.81 0.81
C ALA A 50 2.55 -36.56 0.71
N GLU A 51 3.24 -37.20 -0.23
CA GLU A 51 4.67 -36.95 -0.51
C GLU A 51 4.88 -35.54 -1.06
N LEU A 52 4.05 -35.13 -2.01
CA LEU A 52 4.04 -33.76 -2.55
C LEU A 52 3.86 -32.70 -1.44
N MET A 53 2.98 -32.93 -0.46
CA MET A 53 2.80 -32.03 0.68
C MET A 53 4.02 -32.00 1.60
N PHE A 54 4.71 -33.14 1.79
CA PHE A 54 5.94 -33.18 2.57
C PHE A 54 7.05 -32.37 1.87
N ASP A 55 7.27 -32.60 0.58
CA ASP A 55 8.29 -31.90 -0.20
C ASP A 55 8.04 -30.39 -0.26
N LEU A 56 6.78 -29.97 -0.45
CA LEU A 56 6.40 -28.55 -0.41
C LEU A 56 6.64 -27.92 0.96
N LYS A 57 6.33 -28.63 2.06
CA LYS A 57 6.62 -28.16 3.41
C LYS A 57 8.11 -28.05 3.66
N ALA A 58 8.89 -29.05 3.24
CA ALA A 58 10.35 -29.04 3.37
C ALA A 58 10.97 -27.89 2.57
N GLY A 59 10.52 -27.68 1.34
CA GLY A 59 10.92 -26.55 0.49
C GLY A 59 10.59 -25.21 1.13
N LEU A 60 9.37 -25.02 1.64
CA LEU A 60 8.98 -23.80 2.36
C LEU A 60 9.84 -23.56 3.60
N ILE A 61 10.08 -24.58 4.42
CA ILE A 61 10.93 -24.48 5.62
C ILE A 61 12.35 -24.08 5.23
N SER A 62 12.91 -24.70 4.19
CA SER A 62 14.24 -24.38 3.67
C SER A 62 14.33 -22.93 3.20
N ALA A 63 13.35 -22.48 2.39
CA ALA A 63 13.29 -21.11 1.90
C ALA A 63 13.15 -20.09 3.05
N LEU A 64 12.29 -20.38 4.03
CA LEU A 64 12.11 -19.52 5.21
C LEU A 64 13.36 -19.47 6.08
N PHE A 65 14.10 -20.58 6.21
CA PHE A 65 15.35 -20.65 6.94
C PHE A 65 16.45 -19.81 6.26
N GLU A 66 16.61 -19.95 4.95
CA GLU A 66 17.53 -19.15 4.15
C GLU A 66 17.17 -17.67 4.18
N PHE A 67 15.88 -17.33 4.04
CA PHE A 67 15.38 -15.97 4.19
C PHE A 67 15.72 -15.39 5.56
N ALA A 68 15.37 -16.10 6.63
CA ALA A 68 15.65 -15.73 8.03
C ALA A 68 17.14 -15.43 8.26
N ARG A 69 18.02 -16.27 7.70
CA ARG A 69 19.48 -16.10 7.74
C ARG A 69 19.92 -14.82 7.02
N ASN A 70 19.37 -14.56 5.84
CA ASN A 70 19.76 -13.40 5.01
C ASN A 70 19.32 -12.06 5.60
N ILE A 71 18.19 -12.02 6.34
CA ILE A 71 17.70 -10.79 6.98
C ILE A 71 18.11 -10.66 8.45
N ASP A 72 18.93 -11.57 8.96
CA ASP A 72 19.33 -11.66 10.37
C ASP A 72 18.11 -11.61 11.34
N LYS A 73 17.07 -12.39 11.01
CA LYS A 73 15.86 -12.53 11.83
C LYS A 73 15.55 -13.99 12.08
N ARG A 74 15.19 -14.31 13.33
CA ARG A 74 14.75 -15.65 13.70
C ARG A 74 13.23 -15.78 13.55
N ILE A 75 12.77 -16.62 12.63
CA ILE A 75 11.36 -17.04 12.55
C ILE A 75 11.13 -18.08 13.65
N LYS A 76 10.28 -17.76 14.64
CA LYS A 76 9.97 -18.66 15.78
C LYS A 76 8.70 -19.47 15.58
N ILE A 77 7.67 -18.86 15.01
CA ILE A 77 6.34 -19.44 14.83
C ILE A 77 5.83 -19.00 13.45
N LEU A 78 5.33 -19.96 12.68
CA LEU A 78 4.57 -19.74 11.45
C LEU A 78 3.15 -20.25 11.70
N GLU A 79 2.18 -19.34 11.75
CA GLU A 79 0.77 -19.68 12.00
C GLU A 79 -0.01 -19.59 10.69
N PHE A 80 -0.72 -20.66 10.34
CA PHE A 80 -1.65 -20.68 9.21
C PHE A 80 -3.07 -20.60 9.75
N LYS A 81 -3.85 -19.65 9.23
CA LYS A 81 -5.29 -19.58 9.48
C LYS A 81 -6.01 -20.09 8.24
N THR A 82 -6.81 -21.14 8.42
CA THR A 82 -7.74 -21.58 7.39
C THR A 82 -8.88 -20.56 7.28
N LYS A 83 -9.23 -20.18 6.05
CA LYS A 83 -10.44 -19.37 5.82
C LYS A 83 -11.65 -20.20 6.24
N SER A 84 -12.57 -19.58 6.98
CA SER A 84 -13.82 -20.26 7.33
C SER A 84 -14.72 -20.35 6.10
N SER A 85 -15.49 -21.43 5.94
CA SER A 85 -16.40 -21.63 4.81
C SER A 85 -17.48 -20.54 4.67
N LYS A 86 -17.72 -19.75 5.73
CA LYS A 86 -18.61 -18.58 5.71
C LYS A 86 -17.99 -17.34 5.05
N GLU A 87 -16.66 -17.20 5.09
CA GLU A 87 -15.95 -16.08 4.45
C GLU A 87 -15.86 -16.25 2.93
N GLN A 88 -15.88 -17.50 2.43
CA GLN A 88 -15.92 -17.78 0.99
C GLN A 88 -17.22 -17.31 0.33
N ASN A 89 -18.35 -17.35 1.05
CA ASN A 89 -19.66 -16.95 0.53
C ASN A 89 -19.87 -15.42 0.48
N ASN A 90 -19.03 -14.63 1.15
CA ASN A 90 -19.10 -13.16 1.13
C ASN A 90 -18.20 -12.54 0.03
N ILE A 91 -17.50 -13.34 -0.76
CA ILE A 91 -16.69 -12.88 -1.91
C ILE A 91 -17.57 -12.68 -3.17
N SER A 92 -18.88 -12.49 -2.99
CA SER A 92 -19.77 -12.18 -4.12
C SER A 92 -19.77 -10.68 -4.44
N ASN A 93 -19.34 -10.36 -5.67
CA ASN A 93 -19.66 -9.16 -6.46
C ASN A 93 -18.74 -7.92 -6.43
N GLU A 94 -17.42 -8.10 -6.44
CA GLU A 94 -16.53 -7.11 -7.08
C GLU A 94 -15.68 -7.78 -8.15
N ASN A 95 -16.19 -7.82 -9.39
CA ASN A 95 -15.48 -8.19 -10.63
C ASN A 95 -14.33 -9.18 -10.40
N GLU A 96 -14.67 -10.45 -10.14
CA GLU A 96 -13.68 -11.53 -10.10
C GLU A 96 -12.84 -11.45 -11.36
N ILE A 97 -11.60 -11.02 -11.16
CA ILE A 97 -10.59 -11.17 -12.18
C ILE A 97 -10.45 -12.67 -12.30
N ASN A 98 -10.95 -13.25 -13.39
CA ASN A 98 -10.55 -14.59 -13.80
C ASN A 98 -9.03 -14.55 -13.93
N SER A 99 -8.32 -14.85 -12.85
CA SER A 99 -6.88 -14.74 -12.76
C SER A 99 -6.32 -15.92 -13.55
N LYS A 100 -5.78 -15.60 -14.73
CA LYS A 100 -5.49 -16.61 -15.76
C LYS A 100 -4.12 -17.26 -15.62
N GLY A 101 -3.28 -16.87 -14.65
CA GLY A 101 -1.91 -17.36 -14.57
C GLY A 101 -1.39 -17.52 -13.14
N ASP A 102 -0.56 -18.54 -12.96
CA ASP A 102 0.08 -18.88 -11.69
C ASP A 102 1.23 -17.90 -11.40
N LEU A 103 0.90 -16.85 -10.66
CA LEU A 103 1.75 -15.69 -10.45
C LEU A 103 1.56 -15.11 -9.06
N LEU A 104 2.67 -14.71 -8.44
CA LEU A 104 2.71 -13.95 -7.21
C LEU A 104 3.35 -12.58 -7.46
N ILE A 105 2.63 -11.50 -7.14
CA ILE A 105 3.19 -10.14 -7.13
C ILE A 105 3.48 -9.76 -5.69
N THR A 106 4.70 -9.29 -5.43
CA THR A 106 5.11 -8.81 -4.11
C THR A 106 5.43 -7.31 -4.14
N VAL A 107 5.10 -6.62 -3.05
CA VAL A 107 5.36 -5.19 -2.91
C VAL A 107 5.87 -4.90 -1.51
N THR A 108 6.98 -4.18 -1.42
CA THR A 108 7.49 -3.68 -0.13
C THR A 108 7.00 -2.24 0.06
N THR A 109 6.27 -1.96 1.15
CA THR A 109 5.64 -0.66 1.42
C THR A 109 5.90 -0.14 2.83
N GLU A 110 5.62 1.15 3.04
CA GLU A 110 5.35 1.69 4.38
C GLU A 110 4.23 0.91 5.08
N SER A 111 4.31 0.84 6.41
CA SER A 111 3.38 0.04 7.23
C SER A 111 2.01 0.70 7.42
N TYR A 112 1.91 2.01 7.23
CA TYR A 112 0.65 2.76 7.39
C TYR A 112 -0.24 2.78 6.14
N LEU A 113 0.25 2.31 4.97
CA LEU A 113 -0.54 2.33 3.74
C LEU A 113 -1.74 1.36 3.81
N LEU A 114 -2.86 1.77 3.21
CA LEU A 114 -4.09 0.97 3.18
C LEU A 114 -3.92 -0.24 2.26
N HIS A 115 -4.09 -1.46 2.80
CA HIS A 115 -3.88 -2.69 2.04
C HIS A 115 -4.79 -2.81 0.82
N ASN A 116 -6.08 -2.57 1.01
CA ASN A 116 -7.08 -2.70 -0.04
C ASN A 116 -6.82 -1.74 -1.22
N GLN A 117 -6.18 -0.60 -0.94
CA GLN A 117 -5.85 0.40 -1.95
C GLN A 117 -4.58 0.03 -2.72
N ILE A 118 -3.55 -0.50 -2.04
CA ILE A 118 -2.39 -1.09 -2.71
C ILE A 118 -2.83 -2.29 -3.58
N GLU A 119 -3.72 -3.14 -3.08
CA GLU A 119 -4.28 -4.26 -3.85
C GLU A 119 -4.94 -3.78 -5.15
N LYS A 120 -5.72 -2.69 -5.09
CA LYS A 120 -6.32 -2.06 -6.28
C LYS A 120 -5.27 -1.60 -7.29
N LYS A 121 -4.16 -0.97 -6.85
CA LYS A 121 -3.02 -0.64 -7.74
C LYS A 121 -2.49 -1.88 -8.43
N ILE A 122 -2.21 -2.93 -7.65
CA ILE A 122 -1.60 -4.16 -8.16
C ILE A 122 -2.55 -4.90 -9.11
N LYS A 123 -3.87 -4.86 -8.87
CA LYS A 123 -4.88 -5.38 -9.80
C LYS A 123 -4.87 -4.63 -11.14
N ILE A 124 -4.72 -3.31 -11.14
CA ILE A 124 -4.55 -2.55 -12.40
C ILE A 124 -3.28 -3.02 -13.11
N ILE A 125 -2.17 -3.12 -12.39
CA ILE A 125 -0.88 -3.50 -12.97
C ILE A 125 -0.96 -4.90 -13.59
N TYR A 126 -1.57 -5.84 -12.87
CA TYR A 126 -1.80 -7.19 -13.34
C TYR A 126 -2.65 -7.21 -14.62
N LYS A 127 -3.79 -6.50 -14.64
CA LYS A 127 -4.70 -6.46 -15.79
C LYS A 127 -4.07 -5.85 -17.03
N GLU A 128 -3.43 -4.70 -16.88
CA GLU A 128 -2.97 -3.88 -18.00
C GLU A 128 -1.65 -4.38 -18.58
N PHE A 129 -0.73 -4.86 -17.75
CA PHE A 129 0.65 -5.13 -18.19
C PHE A 129 1.06 -6.59 -18.08
N ILE A 130 0.49 -7.35 -17.13
CA ILE A 130 0.96 -8.72 -16.88
C ILE A 130 0.10 -9.76 -17.59
N THR A 131 -1.20 -9.52 -17.72
CA THR A 131 -2.14 -10.51 -18.26
C THR A 131 -1.82 -10.92 -19.70
N SER A 132 -1.34 -9.98 -20.53
CA SER A 132 -0.91 -10.23 -21.91
C SER A 132 0.39 -11.02 -22.02
N LEU A 133 1.20 -11.06 -20.97
CA LEU A 133 2.50 -11.71 -20.93
C LEU A 133 2.42 -13.15 -20.40
N ILE A 134 1.24 -13.62 -20.00
CA ILE A 134 1.06 -14.99 -19.48
C ILE A 134 0.98 -15.99 -20.65
N ALA A 135 1.71 -17.11 -20.63
CA ALA A 135 2.66 -17.54 -19.59
C ALA A 135 3.99 -16.78 -19.68
N LEU A 136 4.52 -16.35 -18.53
CA LEU A 136 5.76 -15.58 -18.47
C LEU A 136 6.93 -16.44 -18.99
N ASP A 137 7.39 -16.16 -20.20
CA ASP A 137 8.59 -16.77 -20.78
C ASP A 137 9.81 -15.90 -20.47
N SER A 138 10.93 -16.54 -20.17
CA SER A 138 12.26 -15.93 -19.99
C SER A 138 12.70 -15.00 -21.13
N ALA A 139 12.14 -15.17 -22.33
CA ALA A 139 12.43 -14.32 -23.49
C ALA A 139 11.58 -13.03 -23.57
N CYS A 140 10.53 -12.91 -22.75
CA CYS A 140 9.72 -11.70 -22.67
C CYS A 140 10.34 -10.75 -21.63
N GLU A 141 10.67 -9.53 -22.04
CA GLU A 141 11.02 -8.44 -21.12
C GLU A 141 9.87 -7.43 -21.11
N ILE A 142 9.55 -6.88 -19.93
CA ILE A 142 8.57 -5.80 -19.84
C ILE A 142 9.17 -4.55 -20.51
N PRO A 143 8.56 -4.02 -21.59
CA PRO A 143 9.06 -2.85 -22.29
C PRO A 143 9.25 -1.64 -21.36
N ASN A 144 10.30 -0.83 -21.60
CA ASN A 144 10.63 0.31 -20.73
C ASN A 144 9.49 1.34 -20.57
N ASN A 145 8.69 1.55 -21.62
CA ASN A 145 7.51 2.42 -21.58
C ASN A 145 6.42 1.86 -20.65
N GLU A 146 6.18 0.55 -20.68
CA GLU A 146 5.26 -0.11 -19.75
C GLU A 146 5.78 -0.07 -18.31
N GLN A 147 7.11 -0.18 -18.14
CA GLN A 147 7.75 0.00 -16.84
C GLN A 147 7.47 1.38 -16.24
N SER A 148 7.63 2.44 -17.01
CA SER A 148 7.29 3.79 -16.56
C SER A 148 5.81 3.91 -16.19
N ASN A 149 4.92 3.29 -16.95
CA ASN A 149 3.47 3.39 -16.71
C ASN A 149 3.00 2.74 -15.42
N PHE A 150 3.48 1.54 -15.07
CA PHE A 150 3.09 0.96 -13.78
C PHE A 150 3.83 1.61 -12.61
N ILE A 151 5.06 2.14 -12.80
CA ILE A 151 5.71 2.97 -11.78
C ILE A 151 4.84 4.20 -11.50
N ASP A 152 4.32 4.86 -12.54
CA ASP A 152 3.43 6.01 -12.42
C ASP A 152 2.15 5.67 -11.62
N ILE A 153 1.61 4.45 -11.77
CA ILE A 153 0.51 3.94 -10.94
C ILE A 153 0.95 3.73 -9.49
N LEU A 154 2.09 3.08 -9.26
CA LEU A 154 2.58 2.81 -7.89
C LEU A 154 2.81 4.09 -7.10
N ILE A 155 3.32 5.15 -7.73
CA ILE A 155 3.65 6.42 -7.07
C ILE A 155 2.50 7.43 -7.04
N ASP A 156 1.32 7.08 -7.56
CA ASP A 156 0.15 7.97 -7.68
C ASP A 156 0.44 9.23 -8.49
N LYS A 157 1.17 9.10 -9.61
CA LYS A 157 1.66 10.26 -10.36
C LYS A 157 0.54 11.19 -10.79
N LYS A 158 -0.58 10.66 -11.32
CA LYS A 158 -1.73 11.48 -11.73
C LYS A 158 -2.30 12.30 -10.57
N ALA A 159 -2.39 11.68 -9.38
CA ALA A 159 -2.87 12.36 -8.18
C ALA A 159 -1.89 13.45 -7.73
N ARG A 160 -0.58 13.18 -7.81
CA ARG A 160 0.49 14.15 -7.50
C ARG A 160 0.49 15.33 -8.46
N ASP A 161 0.45 15.08 -9.77
CA ASP A 161 0.45 16.11 -10.80
C ASP A 161 -0.77 17.03 -10.63
N HIS A 162 -1.96 16.46 -10.42
CA HIS A 162 -3.18 17.23 -10.18
C HIS A 162 -3.10 18.14 -8.94
N ILE A 163 -2.50 17.65 -7.84
CA ILE A 163 -2.31 18.46 -6.63
C ILE A 163 -1.25 19.54 -6.85
N ASN A 164 -0.15 19.22 -7.54
CA ASN A 164 0.92 20.16 -7.86
C ASN A 164 0.41 21.32 -8.74
N ASP A 165 -0.44 21.02 -9.72
CA ASP A 165 -1.08 22.03 -10.58
C ASP A 165 -1.95 23.02 -9.79
N LYS A 166 -2.44 22.61 -8.61
CA LYS A 166 -3.30 23.40 -7.72
C LYS A 166 -2.58 23.87 -6.45
N GLU A 167 -1.28 23.62 -6.33
CA GLU A 167 -0.51 23.84 -5.10
C GLU A 167 -0.67 25.26 -4.56
N LYS A 168 -0.55 26.28 -5.41
CA LYS A 168 -0.66 27.68 -4.99
C LYS A 168 -2.03 28.03 -4.42
N GLU A 169 -3.09 27.48 -4.98
CA GLU A 169 -4.47 27.71 -4.51
C GLU A 169 -4.72 26.96 -3.20
N LEU A 170 -4.28 25.69 -3.14
CA LEU A 170 -4.37 24.85 -1.96
C LEU A 170 -3.61 25.47 -0.79
N ASN A 171 -2.40 25.96 -1.02
CA ASN A 171 -1.59 26.61 0.00
C ASN A 171 -2.31 27.83 0.60
N LYS A 172 -2.90 28.70 -0.24
CA LYS A 172 -3.66 29.86 0.25
C LYS A 172 -4.83 29.44 1.14
N LYS A 173 -5.61 28.44 0.72
CA LYS A 173 -6.78 27.94 1.47
C LYS A 173 -6.35 27.23 2.76
N ALA A 174 -5.33 26.38 2.70
CA ALA A 174 -4.83 25.62 3.83
C ALA A 174 -4.22 26.53 4.90
N ILE A 175 -3.39 27.50 4.52
CA ILE A 175 -2.80 28.44 5.47
C ILE A 175 -3.87 29.31 6.12
N LYS A 176 -4.89 29.76 5.36
CA LYS A 176 -6.03 30.47 5.95
C LYS A 176 -6.74 29.61 7.00
N LEU A 177 -7.08 28.36 6.66
CA LEU A 177 -7.75 27.45 7.59
C LEU A 177 -6.89 27.14 8.82
N ILE A 178 -5.58 26.95 8.66
CA ILE A 178 -4.65 26.72 9.77
C ILE A 178 -4.61 27.93 10.70
N ASN A 179 -4.59 29.15 10.18
CA ASN A 179 -4.61 30.36 11.00
C ASN A 179 -5.95 30.51 11.72
N ASP A 180 -7.08 30.28 11.04
CA ASP A 180 -8.42 30.39 11.63
C ASP A 180 -8.64 29.35 12.74
N MET A 181 -8.04 28.15 12.61
CA MET A 181 -8.20 27.03 13.54
C MET A 181 -7.00 26.85 14.50
N GLU A 182 -6.05 27.78 14.52
CA GLU A 182 -4.82 27.65 15.32
C GLU A 182 -5.14 27.60 16.82
N GLU A 183 -6.06 28.45 17.28
CA GLU A 183 -6.50 28.49 18.68
C GLU A 183 -7.22 27.20 19.10
N TYR A 184 -7.85 26.52 18.14
CA TYR A 184 -8.53 25.24 18.34
C TYR A 184 -7.57 24.04 18.27
N GLY A 185 -6.28 24.29 18.06
CA GLY A 185 -5.21 23.30 18.12
C GLY A 185 -4.80 22.69 16.78
N LEU A 186 -5.31 23.18 15.64
CA LEU A 186 -4.83 22.76 14.33
C LEU A 186 -3.41 23.28 14.08
N ARG A 187 -2.52 22.41 13.57
CA ARG A 187 -1.10 22.71 13.34
C ARG A 187 -0.63 22.45 11.91
N GLY A 188 -1.31 21.56 11.20
CA GLY A 188 -0.98 21.26 9.82
C GLY A 188 -2.06 20.49 9.10
N ILE A 189 -2.03 20.56 7.78
CA ILE A 189 -2.93 19.85 6.87
C ILE A 189 -2.05 19.13 5.85
N VAL A 190 -2.24 17.83 5.70
CA VAL A 190 -1.55 17.03 4.69
C VAL A 190 -2.56 16.53 3.68
N CYS A 191 -2.25 16.64 2.40
CA CYS A 191 -2.96 15.92 1.36
C CYS A 191 -2.16 14.66 0.98
N THR A 192 -2.87 13.54 0.94
CA THR A 192 -2.29 12.23 0.60
C THR A 192 -3.05 11.62 -0.58
N SER A 193 -2.40 10.68 -1.26
CA SER A 193 -3.04 9.89 -2.31
C SER A 193 -3.99 8.85 -1.72
N PHE A 194 -4.62 8.07 -2.59
CA PHE A 194 -5.65 7.11 -2.20
C PHE A 194 -5.18 5.94 -1.35
N ASP A 195 -3.88 5.68 -1.28
CA ASP A 195 -3.30 4.66 -0.39
C ASP A 195 -2.70 5.24 0.90
N LEU A 196 -2.95 6.53 1.17
CA LEU A 196 -2.38 7.38 2.23
C LEU A 196 -0.94 7.85 2.01
N SER A 197 -0.37 7.73 0.81
CA SER A 197 0.97 8.24 0.57
C SER A 197 1.00 9.78 0.60
N PRO A 198 1.85 10.42 1.43
CA PRO A 198 1.94 11.87 1.46
C PRO A 198 2.30 12.48 0.10
N ILE A 199 1.55 13.51 -0.28
CA ILE A 199 1.77 14.30 -1.51
C ILE A 199 2.31 15.67 -1.13
N ILE A 200 1.58 16.41 -0.30
CA ILE A 200 1.93 17.78 0.11
C ILE A 200 1.51 18.03 1.55
N CYS A 201 2.30 18.84 2.26
CA CYS A 201 2.07 19.24 3.64
C CYS A 201 2.00 20.76 3.73
N PHE A 202 0.96 21.27 4.40
CA PHE A 202 0.78 22.66 4.74
C PHE A 202 0.91 22.81 6.25
N SER A 203 1.84 23.64 6.70
CA SER A 203 2.03 23.92 8.13
C SER A 203 2.59 25.33 8.31
N LYS A 204 2.26 25.95 9.46
CA LYS A 204 2.77 27.29 9.77
C LYS A 204 4.30 27.24 9.89
N ALA A 205 4.97 28.21 9.25
CA ALA A 205 6.43 28.29 9.20
C ALA A 205 7.14 27.00 8.72
N ASN A 206 6.47 26.17 7.90
CA ASN A 206 7.00 24.88 7.43
C ASN A 206 7.45 23.96 8.57
N LYS A 207 6.72 23.96 9.69
CA LYS A 207 7.01 23.14 10.87
C LYS A 207 7.14 21.64 10.56
N TYR A 208 6.40 21.13 9.57
CA TYR A 208 6.42 19.73 9.17
C TYR A 208 6.80 19.59 7.69
N SER A 209 7.84 18.82 7.43
CA SER A 209 8.20 18.31 6.10
C SER A 209 7.45 17.00 5.79
N LEU A 210 7.49 16.54 4.53
CA LEU A 210 6.92 15.24 4.16
C LEU A 210 7.62 14.06 4.87
N GLN A 211 8.90 14.20 5.20
CA GLN A 211 9.64 13.18 5.95
C GLN A 211 9.14 13.10 7.40
N ASP A 212 8.83 14.25 8.01
CA ASP A 212 8.19 14.30 9.33
C ASP A 212 6.81 13.64 9.30
N ILE A 213 6.06 13.85 8.20
CA ILE A 213 4.76 13.17 8.02
C ILE A 213 4.93 11.66 7.93
N ASP A 214 5.92 11.16 7.18
CA ASP A 214 6.21 9.73 7.12
C ASP A 214 6.53 9.16 8.53
N GLU A 215 7.31 9.88 9.34
CA GLU A 215 7.61 9.50 10.73
C GLU A 215 6.35 9.47 11.60
N ILE A 216 5.54 10.54 11.53
CA ILE A 216 4.26 10.64 12.23
C ILE A 216 3.34 9.49 11.84
N LEU A 217 3.26 9.14 10.56
CA LEU A 217 2.38 8.08 10.09
C LEU A 217 2.89 6.69 10.46
N ARG A 218 4.21 6.44 10.54
CA ARG A 218 4.75 5.14 10.99
C ARG A 218 4.40 4.81 12.45
N ASN A 219 4.14 5.84 13.25
CA ASN A 219 3.74 5.69 14.65
C ASN A 219 2.23 5.45 14.81
N ILE A 220 1.43 5.51 13.73
CA ILE A 220 0.02 5.12 13.81
C ILE A 220 -0.13 3.62 13.67
N GLY A 221 -1.03 3.05 14.47
CA GLY A 221 -1.46 1.67 14.31
C GLY A 221 -2.28 1.46 13.03
N ASN A 222 -2.96 0.33 12.94
CA ASN A 222 -3.77 0.01 11.77
C ASN A 222 -4.90 1.05 11.56
N ILE A 223 -5.09 1.47 10.30
CA ILE A 223 -6.11 2.43 9.88
C ILE A 223 -7.20 1.62 9.18
N PRO A 224 -8.45 1.64 9.67
CA PRO A 224 -9.56 0.97 9.00
C PRO A 224 -9.87 1.67 7.68
N ASP A 225 -10.61 1.00 6.82
CA ASP A 225 -11.19 1.67 5.65
C ASP A 225 -12.14 2.77 6.11
N ILE A 226 -12.05 3.92 5.44
CA ILE A 226 -12.81 5.13 5.75
C ILE A 226 -13.69 5.42 4.54
N LYS A 227 -15.02 5.50 4.74
CA LYS A 227 -15.94 5.82 3.65
C LYS A 227 -15.78 7.27 3.21
N ALA A 228 -16.21 7.58 1.99
CA ALA A 228 -16.17 8.96 1.47
C ALA A 228 -16.89 9.92 2.41
N TYR A 229 -16.27 11.08 2.66
CA TYR A 229 -16.73 12.13 3.58
C TYR A 229 -16.80 11.73 5.05
N GLU A 230 -16.29 10.56 5.42
CA GLU A 230 -16.11 10.16 6.81
C GLU A 230 -14.66 10.38 7.25
N TRP A 231 -14.45 10.34 8.57
CA TRP A 231 -13.15 10.51 9.17
C TRP A 231 -12.93 9.53 10.32
N VAL A 232 -11.67 9.25 10.60
CA VAL A 232 -11.23 8.52 11.78
C VAL A 232 -10.12 9.29 12.48
N TYR A 233 -10.00 9.06 13.77
CA TYR A 233 -8.98 9.69 14.60
C TYR A 233 -7.92 8.67 15.03
N ARG A 234 -6.65 9.11 15.05
CA ARG A 234 -5.50 8.36 15.55
C ARG A 234 -4.58 9.27 16.36
N GLN A 235 -4.00 8.71 17.41
CA GLN A 235 -2.90 9.32 18.13
C GLN A 235 -1.57 8.83 17.56
N SER A 236 -0.60 9.73 17.48
CA SER A 236 0.77 9.45 17.10
C SER A 236 1.75 10.21 17.99
N LEU A 237 3.05 10.10 17.69
CA LEU A 237 4.15 10.79 18.34
C LEU A 237 5.04 11.44 17.27
N TYR A 238 5.49 12.66 17.57
CA TYR A 238 6.52 13.37 16.82
C TYR A 238 7.47 14.07 17.80
N ASN A 239 8.77 13.82 17.71
CA ASN A 239 9.76 14.34 18.67
C ASN A 239 9.35 14.08 20.13
N ASN A 240 8.88 12.87 20.43
CA ASN A 240 8.35 12.44 21.73
C ASN A 240 7.14 13.25 22.25
N LYS A 241 6.50 14.05 21.41
CA LYS A 241 5.27 14.78 21.75
C LYS A 241 4.06 14.12 21.11
N PRO A 242 2.96 13.93 21.85
CA PRO A 242 1.72 13.40 21.29
C PRO A 242 1.15 14.36 20.25
N ILE A 243 0.71 13.78 19.13
CA ILE A 243 0.01 14.49 18.06
C ILE A 243 -1.26 13.73 17.71
N TRP A 244 -2.32 14.48 17.44
CA TRP A 244 -3.61 13.96 17.03
C TRP A 244 -3.72 14.07 15.51
N ILE A 245 -4.18 13.00 14.87
CA ILE A 245 -4.32 12.92 13.42
C ILE A 245 -5.75 12.55 13.09
N PHE A 246 -6.45 13.47 12.45
CA PHE A 246 -7.76 13.19 11.85
C PHE A 246 -7.53 12.83 10.39
N ILE A 247 -7.90 11.61 10.02
CA ILE A 247 -7.76 11.07 8.67
C ILE A 247 -9.14 11.13 8.03
N ILE A 248 -9.28 11.99 7.03
CA ILE A 248 -10.55 12.30 6.39
C ILE A 248 -10.49 11.79 4.96
N ASN A 249 -11.42 10.92 4.57
CA ASN A 249 -11.59 10.59 3.17
C ASN A 249 -12.36 11.73 2.50
N SER A 250 -11.71 12.42 1.57
CA SER A 250 -12.28 13.63 0.98
C SER A 250 -13.50 13.38 0.08
N GLY A 251 -13.70 12.15 -0.40
CA GLY A 251 -14.65 11.86 -1.48
C GLY A 251 -14.34 12.58 -2.81
N ALA A 252 -13.24 13.33 -2.88
CA ALA A 252 -12.72 13.99 -4.06
C ALA A 252 -11.45 13.29 -4.51
N GLY A 253 -11.18 13.25 -5.80
CA GLY A 253 -10.11 12.40 -6.31
C GLY A 253 -9.88 12.55 -7.80
N VAL A 254 -8.93 11.76 -8.29
CA VAL A 254 -8.72 11.57 -9.72
C VAL A 254 -9.20 10.18 -10.11
N THR A 255 -9.60 10.01 -11.35
CA THR A 255 -9.88 8.68 -11.90
C THR A 255 -8.66 8.20 -12.67
N VAL A 256 -8.11 7.04 -12.30
CA VAL A 256 -7.02 6.38 -13.03
C VAL A 256 -7.57 5.08 -13.61
N LYS A 257 -7.57 5.00 -14.94
CA LYS A 257 -8.27 3.93 -15.69
C LYS A 257 -9.74 3.92 -15.27
N ASP A 258 -10.17 2.99 -14.43
CA ASP A 258 -11.54 2.85 -13.93
C ASP A 258 -11.64 2.89 -12.39
N ILE A 259 -10.55 3.25 -11.70
CA ILE A 259 -10.55 3.37 -10.25
C ILE A 259 -10.60 4.85 -9.87
N PHE A 260 -11.61 5.20 -9.07
CA PHE A 260 -11.67 6.50 -8.42
C PHE A 260 -10.73 6.53 -7.22
N GLU A 261 -9.63 7.27 -7.35
CA GLU A 261 -8.59 7.44 -6.35
C GLU A 261 -8.90 8.67 -5.49
N SER A 262 -9.65 8.47 -4.40
CA SER A 262 -9.98 9.53 -3.45
C SER A 262 -8.73 10.02 -2.71
N TYR A 263 -8.58 11.34 -2.55
CA TYR A 263 -7.59 11.91 -1.65
C TYR A 263 -8.00 11.71 -0.20
N TYR A 264 -7.01 11.60 0.68
CA TYR A 264 -7.24 11.78 2.11
C TYR A 264 -6.56 13.05 2.61
N TYR A 265 -7.28 13.75 3.48
CA TYR A 265 -6.76 14.88 4.23
C TYR A 265 -6.39 14.43 5.64
N LEU A 266 -5.18 14.77 6.06
CA LEU A 266 -4.73 14.57 7.43
C LEU A 266 -4.71 15.91 8.13
N LEU A 267 -5.48 16.06 9.20
CA LEU A 267 -5.38 17.22 10.08
C LEU A 267 -4.46 16.86 11.25
N LEU A 268 -3.34 17.55 11.34
CA LEU A 268 -2.37 17.43 12.41
C LEU A 268 -2.74 18.41 13.51
N ALA A 269 -3.09 17.90 14.68
CA ALA A 269 -3.63 18.67 15.77
C ALA A 269 -2.90 18.40 17.09
N GLU A 270 -2.95 19.36 18.00
CA GLU A 270 -2.50 19.14 19.37
C GLU A 270 -3.46 18.21 20.14
N PRO A 271 -2.98 17.51 21.17
CA PRO A 271 -3.89 16.78 22.04
C PRO A 271 -4.96 17.70 22.63
N ASN A 272 -6.18 17.19 22.75
CA ASN A 272 -7.36 17.93 23.24
C ASN A 272 -7.84 19.08 22.34
N SER A 273 -7.44 19.08 21.07
CA SER A 273 -7.96 20.03 20.08
C SER A 273 -9.49 19.88 19.91
N TYR A 274 -10.19 21.01 19.78
CA TYR A 274 -11.63 21.05 19.53
C TYR A 274 -11.87 21.39 18.06
N ILE A 275 -11.72 20.38 17.20
CA ILE A 275 -11.93 20.49 15.76
C ILE A 275 -13.30 19.88 15.47
N GLY A 276 -14.33 20.73 15.37
CA GLY A 276 -15.72 20.37 15.09
C GLY A 276 -16.24 21.08 13.86
#